data_AF-A0A917FZR1-F1
#
_entry.id   AF-A0A917FZR1-F1
#
_cell.length_a   1.000
_cell.length_b   1.000
_cell.length_c   1.000
_cell.angle_alpha   90.00
_cell.angle_beta   90.00
_cell.angle_gamma   90.00
#
_symmetry.space_group_name_H-M   'P 1'
#
loop_
_entity.id
_entity.type
_entity.pdbx_description
1 polymer ?
#
loop_
_entity_poly.entity_id
_entity_poly.type
_entity_poly.pdbx_seq_one_letter_code
_entity_poly.pdbx_strand_id
1 'polypeptide(L)' 'MDMQTVTLSRIVEKLVPELVPFLTERELQLSIVLRDGLAVLEPEDAIEIVHHSICEVQKQVLLQ' A
#
# COMPACT_ATOMS: atom_id res chain seq x y z
N MET A 1 -8.98 19.51 0.20
CA MET A 1 -8.76 18.07 -0.07
C MET A 1 -7.28 17.84 0.16
N ASP A 2 -6.95 17.38 1.34
CA ASP A 2 -5.57 17.25 1.81
C ASP A 2 -5.06 15.87 1.41
N MET A 3 -4.55 15.79 0.18
CA MET A 3 -3.92 14.57 -0.31
C MET A 3 -2.64 14.30 0.49
N GLN A 4 -2.59 13.14 1.12
CA GLN A 4 -1.45 12.68 1.91
C GLN A 4 -0.76 11.53 1.20
N THR A 5 0.53 11.69 0.91
CA THR A 5 1.35 10.60 0.40
C THR A 5 1.97 9.84 1.57
N VAL A 6 1.68 8.55 1.66
CA VAL A 6 2.26 7.62 2.63
C VAL A 6 2.88 6.43 1.91
N THR A 7 3.84 5.76 2.52
CA THR A 7 4.38 4.52 1.95
C THR A 7 3.44 3.34 2.22
N LEU A 8 3.44 2.35 1.31
CA LEU A 8 2.67 1.12 1.51
C LEU A 8 3.09 0.44 2.82
N SER A 9 4.39 0.41 3.14
CA SER A 9 4.89 -0.06 4.42
C SER A 9 4.16 0.54 5.61
N ARG A 10 3.91 1.84 5.58
CA ARG A 10 3.26 2.56 6.67
C ARG A 10 1.77 2.23 6.79
N ILE A 11 1.13 1.91 5.68
CA ILE A 11 -0.25 1.42 5.63
C ILE A 11 -0.33 0.03 6.27
N VAL A 12 0.50 -0.91 5.80
CA VAL A 12 0.48 -2.29 6.31
C VAL A 12 0.91 -2.35 7.77
N GLU A 13 1.97 -1.65 8.19
CA GLU A 13 2.40 -1.63 9.59
C GLU A 13 1.31 -1.11 10.55
N LYS A 14 0.45 -0.19 10.10
CA LYS A 14 -0.60 0.43 10.91
C LYS A 14 -1.90 -0.35 10.93
N LEU A 15 -2.34 -0.84 9.76
CA LEU A 15 -3.69 -1.38 9.57
C LEU A 15 -3.67 -2.90 9.47
N VAL A 16 -2.67 -3.47 8.80
CA VAL A 16 -2.58 -4.91 8.49
C VAL A 16 -1.14 -5.40 8.60
N PRO A 17 -0.53 -5.37 9.81
CA PRO A 17 0.88 -5.70 10.00
C PRO A 17 1.16 -7.19 9.67
N GLU A 18 0.12 -8.01 9.66
CA GLU A 18 0.17 -9.40 9.22
C GLU A 18 0.60 -9.58 7.75
N LEU A 19 0.36 -8.58 6.89
CA LEU A 19 0.75 -8.63 5.47
C LEU A 19 2.19 -8.18 5.21
N VAL A 20 2.85 -7.52 6.18
CA VAL A 20 4.24 -7.07 6.08
C VAL A 20 5.21 -8.17 5.61
N PRO A 21 5.24 -9.38 6.20
CA PRO A 21 6.15 -10.44 5.76
C PRO A 21 5.81 -11.04 4.40
N PHE A 22 4.61 -10.77 3.86
CA PHE A 22 4.18 -11.27 2.54
C PHE A 22 4.53 -10.29 1.41
N LEU A 23 4.93 -9.08 1.76
CA LEU A 23 5.28 -8.02 0.82
C LEU A 23 6.79 -7.98 0.59
N THR A 24 7.18 -7.65 -0.64
CA THR A 24 8.57 -7.39 -1.00
C THR A 24 8.99 -5.97 -0.63
N GLU A 25 10.29 -5.74 -0.47
CA GLU A 25 10.84 -4.41 -0.19
C GLU A 25 10.44 -3.37 -1.25
N ARG A 26 10.31 -3.79 -2.53
CA ARG A 26 9.83 -2.93 -3.62
C ARG A 26 8.39 -2.47 -3.39
N GLU A 27 7.51 -3.38 -2.97
CA GLU A 27 6.11 -3.06 -2.72
C GLU A 27 5.98 -2.17 -1.49
N LEU A 28 6.71 -2.48 -0.41
CA LEU A 28 6.72 -1.69 0.82
C LEU A 28 7.19 -0.24 0.59
N GLN A 29 8.09 0.00 -0.37
CA GLN A 29 8.57 1.33 -0.75
C GLN A 29 7.63 2.11 -1.70
N LEU A 30 6.50 1.54 -2.13
CA LEU A 30 5.54 2.26 -2.95
C LEU A 30 4.95 3.45 -2.22
N SER A 31 4.83 4.57 -2.92
CA SER A 31 4.16 5.77 -2.42
C SER A 31 2.69 5.75 -2.82
N ILE A 32 1.81 5.70 -1.84
CA ILE A 32 0.36 5.70 -1.98
C ILE A 32 -0.18 7.09 -1.62
N VAL A 33 -1.03 7.64 -2.48
CA VAL A 33 -1.69 8.91 -2.25
C VAL A 33 -3.08 8.66 -1.69
N LEU A 34 -3.27 8.99 -0.41
CA LEU A 34 -4.55 8.91 0.28
C LEU A 34 -5.23 10.27 0.22
N ARG A 35 -6.51 10.29 -0.16
CA ARG A 35 -7.29 11.53 -0.28
C ARG A 35 -7.64 12.16 1.07
N ASP A 36 -7.86 11.31 2.06
CA ASP A 36 -8.36 11.68 3.39
C ASP A 36 -7.33 11.34 4.49
N GLY A 37 -6.20 10.76 4.08
CA GLY A 37 -5.08 10.39 4.94
C GLY A 37 -5.18 9.00 5.55
N LEU A 38 -4.11 8.59 6.22
CA LEU A 38 -4.00 7.25 6.83
C LEU A 38 -4.92 7.07 8.05
N ALA A 39 -5.31 8.15 8.71
CA ALA A 39 -6.06 8.11 9.97
C ALA A 39 -7.51 7.63 9.82
N VAL A 40 -8.08 7.78 8.64
CA VAL A 40 -9.46 7.39 8.30
C VAL A 40 -9.50 6.21 7.34
N LEU A 41 -8.32 5.67 6.97
CA LEU A 41 -8.22 4.52 6.11
C LEU A 41 -8.62 3.27 6.89
N GLU A 42 -9.64 2.57 6.40
CA GLU A 42 -10.11 1.33 7.00
C GLU A 42 -9.17 0.17 6.64
N PRO A 43 -9.06 -0.85 7.50
CA PRO A 43 -8.22 -2.02 7.22
C PRO A 43 -8.66 -2.76 5.96
N GLU A 44 -9.95 -2.77 5.63
CA GLU A 44 -10.48 -3.39 4.40
C GLU A 44 -9.96 -2.66 3.14
N ASP A 45 -10.05 -1.33 3.11
CA ASP A 45 -9.46 -0.50 2.04
C ASP A 45 -7.93 -0.63 1.98
N ALA A 46 -7.26 -0.76 3.12
CA ALA A 46 -5.81 -0.96 3.15
C ALA A 46 -5.40 -2.26 2.46
N ILE A 47 -6.16 -3.35 2.64
CA ILE A 47 -5.92 -4.63 1.96
C ILE A 47 -6.10 -4.48 0.45
N GLU A 48 -7.14 -3.77 0.00
CA GLU A 48 -7.37 -3.47 -1.42
C GLU A 48 -6.20 -2.68 -2.02
N ILE A 49 -5.72 -1.64 -1.33
CA ILE A 49 -4.55 -0.84 -1.75
C ILE A 49 -3.31 -1.72 -1.87
N VAL A 50 -3.09 -2.62 -0.90
CA VAL A 50 -1.97 -3.56 -0.89
C VAL A 50 -2.06 -4.52 -2.07
N HIS A 51 -3.21 -5.16 -2.27
CA HIS A 51 -3.44 -6.06 -3.40
C HIS A 51 -3.23 -5.35 -4.74
N HIS A 52 -3.76 -4.13 -4.88
CA HIS A 52 -3.60 -3.34 -6.09
C HIS A 52 -2.12 -2.99 -6.33
N SER A 53 -1.41 -2.58 -5.28
CA SER A 53 0.01 -2.25 -5.30
C SER A 53 0.88 -3.44 -5.73
N ILE A 54 0.62 -4.62 -5.15
CA ILE A 54 1.27 -5.89 -5.48
C ILE A 54 1.04 -6.23 -6.96
N CYS A 55 -0.22 -6.14 -7.41
CA CYS A 55 -0.62 -6.47 -8.77
C CYS A 55 0.05 -5.54 -9.80
N GLU A 56 0.06 -4.24 -9.54
CA GLU A 56 0.71 -3.24 -10.41
C GLU A 56 2.22 -3.44 -10.48
N VAL A 57 2.90 -3.73 -9.37
CA VAL A 57 4.34 -4.03 -9.37
C VAL A 57 4.64 -5.30 -10.17
N GLN A 58 3.91 -6.38 -9.93
CA GLN A 58 4.09 -7.63 -10.68
C GLN A 58 3.84 -7.42 -12.17
N LYS A 59 2.82 -6.65 -12.53
CA LYS A 59 2.51 -6.32 -13.92
C LYS A 59 3.62 -5.50 -14.57
N GLN A 60 4.22 -4.54 -13.85
CA GLN A 60 5.37 -3.81 -14.36
C GLN A 60 6.60 -4.71 -14.53
N VAL A 61 6.84 -5.66 -13.63
CA VAL A 61 7.94 -6.63 -13.74
C VAL A 61 7.74 -7.57 -14.94
N LEU A 62 6.52 -8.02 -15.22
CA LEU A 62 6.20 -8.89 -16.35
C LEU A 62 6.27 -8.19 -17.72
N LEU A 63 6.27 -6.86 -17.74
CA LEU A 63 6.36 -6.03 -18.94
C LEU A 63 7.80 -5.55 -19.25
N GLN A 64 8.80 -5.95 -18.45
CA GLN A 64 10.22 -5.70 -18.69
C GLN A 64 10.90 -6.86 -19.44
#